data_AF-A0A7J7MCR6-F1
#
_entry.id   AF-A0A7J7MCR6-F1
#
_cell.length_a   1.000
_cell.length_b   1.000
_cell.length_c   1.000
_cell.angle_alpha   90.00
_cell.angle_beta   90.00
_cell.angle_gamma   90.00
#
_symmetry.space_group_name_H-M   'P 1'
#
loop_
_entity.id
_entity.type
_entity.pdbx_description
1 polymer ?
#
loop_
_entity_poly.entity_id
_entity_poly.type
_entity_poly.pdbx_seq_one_letter_code
_entity_poly.pdbx_strand_id
1 'polypeptide(L)'
;SLLLLPLISQFIRNKRGVIRSRPPPSPSRLYIIARMLGSLLHRSLMQLSKKHGPVMLLQLGSVPVLVVSSTEVARKVLKMYDHVFCNRPVLEGFRKHLYNFKDVGLSPYGEY
;
A
#
# COMPACT_ATOMS: atom_id res chain seq x y z
N SER A 1 -32.14 -5.93 33.94
CA SER A 1 -30.83 -5.54 33.37
C SER A 1 -30.73 -5.56 31.84
N LEU A 2 -31.76 -5.97 31.07
CA LEU A 2 -31.72 -6.09 29.59
C LEU A 2 -32.06 -4.80 28.83
N LEU A 3 -32.65 -3.80 29.48
CA LEU A 3 -33.14 -2.57 28.83
C LEU A 3 -32.03 -1.60 28.39
N LEU A 4 -30.78 -1.80 28.84
CA LEU A 4 -29.65 -0.93 28.50
C LEU A 4 -28.86 -1.40 27.26
N LEU A 5 -29.07 -2.64 26.80
CA LEU A 5 -28.40 -3.18 25.61
C LEU A 5 -28.61 -2.36 24.32
N PRO A 6 -29.81 -1.81 24.00
CA PRO A 6 -29.98 -1.02 22.78
C PRO A 6 -29.24 0.32 22.85
N LEU A 7 -29.20 0.96 24.02
CA LEU A 7 -28.47 2.22 24.27
C LEU A 7 -26.96 2.02 24.12
N ILE A 8 -26.41 0.96 24.71
CA ILE A 8 -25.00 0.59 24.57
C ILE A 8 -24.67 0.25 23.10
N SER A 9 -25.56 -0.47 22.42
CA SER A 9 -25.41 -0.80 20.99
C SER A 9 -25.41 0.46 20.09
N GLN A 10 -26.30 1.43 20.35
CA GLN A 10 -26.31 2.71 19.64
C GLN A 10 -25.06 3.54 19.93
N PHE A 11 -24.58 3.55 21.17
CA PHE A 11 -23.35 4.25 21.54
C PHE A 11 -22.10 3.66 20.87
N ILE A 12 -22.01 2.32 20.77
CA ILE A 12 -20.92 1.63 20.06
C ILE A 12 -21.01 1.89 18.54
N ARG A 13 -22.21 1.94 17.96
CA ARG A 13 -22.41 2.26 16.54
C ARG A 13 -22.05 3.72 16.22
N ASN A 14 -22.35 4.66 17.11
CA ASN A 14 -22.11 6.10 16.90
C ASN A 14 -20.63 6.47 16.91
N LYS A 15 -19.75 5.61 17.45
CA LYS A 15 -18.29 5.79 17.38
C LYS A 15 -17.65 5.32 16.07
N ARG A 16 -18.40 4.64 15.19
CA ARG A 16 -17.91 4.20 13.88
C ARG A 16 -18.20 5.26 12.81
N GLY A 17 -17.66 6.46 13.02
CA GLY A 17 -17.50 7.41 11.92
C GLY A 17 -16.48 6.85 10.95
N VAL A 18 -16.93 6.09 9.94
CA VAL A 18 -16.04 5.67 8.84
C VAL A 18 -15.69 6.92 8.07
N ILE A 19 -14.49 7.47 8.31
CA ILE A 19 -13.90 8.49 7.44
C ILE A 19 -13.81 7.84 6.06
N ARG A 20 -14.71 8.22 5.15
CA ARG A 20 -14.67 7.78 3.75
C ARG A 20 -13.52 8.50 3.06
N SER A 21 -12.29 8.09 3.33
CA SER A 21 -11.13 8.55 2.57
C SER A 21 -11.25 8.02 1.14
N ARG A 22 -11.31 8.92 0.16
CA ARG A 22 -11.26 8.52 -1.25
C ARG A 22 -9.93 7.81 -1.50
N PRO A 23 -9.92 6.67 -2.20
CA PRO A 23 -8.66 6.01 -2.54
C PRO A 23 -7.81 6.95 -3.41
N PRO A 24 -6.47 6.80 -3.37
CA PRO A 24 -5.61 7.57 -4.23
C PRO A 24 -5.96 7.33 -5.72
N PRO A 25 -5.72 8.31 -6.59
CA PRO A 25 -5.99 8.18 -8.02
C PRO A 25 -5.25 6.98 -8.61
N SER A 26 -5.91 6.25 -9.52
CA SER A 26 -5.35 5.07 -10.18
C SER A 26 -5.35 5.27 -11.70
N PRO A 27 -4.19 5.22 -12.37
CA PRO A 27 -4.14 5.07 -13.83
C PRO A 27 -4.76 3.73 -14.25
N SER A 28 -5.14 3.63 -15.53
CA SER A 28 -5.69 2.41 -16.10
C SER A 28 -4.62 1.31 -16.25
N ARG A 29 -5.00 0.06 -15.94
CA ARG A 29 -4.11 -1.12 -15.93
C ARG A 29 -3.28 -1.28 -17.21
N LEU A 30 -3.92 -1.12 -18.36
CA LEU A 30 -3.30 -1.33 -19.67
C LEU A 30 -2.14 -0.35 -19.94
N TYR A 31 -2.29 0.91 -19.51
CA TYR A 31 -1.26 1.94 -19.70
C TYR A 31 -0.01 1.71 -18.84
N ILE A 32 -0.15 1.06 -17.69
CA ILE A 32 0.98 0.80 -16.77
C ILE A 32 1.92 -0.25 -17.37
N ILE A 33 1.35 -1.37 -17.82
CA ILE A 33 2.12 -2.50 -18.38
C ILE A 33 2.86 -2.05 -19.65
N ALA A 34 2.16 -1.38 -20.57
CA ALA A 34 2.74 -0.92 -21.84
C ALA A 34 3.97 -0.01 -21.66
N ARG A 35 3.98 0.82 -20.62
CA ARG A 35 5.05 1.81 -20.40
C ARG A 35 6.26 1.25 -19.66
N MET A 36 6.04 0.22 -18.85
CA MET A 36 7.10 -0.51 -18.15
C MET A 36 7.93 -1.41 -19.08
N LEU A 37 7.37 -1.82 -20.22
CA LEU A 37 8.01 -2.77 -21.15
C LEU A 37 9.17 -2.19 -21.98
N GLY A 38 9.43 -0.88 -21.94
CA GLY A 38 10.48 -0.24 -22.76
C GLY A 38 11.31 0.84 -22.07
N SER A 39 11.05 1.13 -20.79
CA SER A 39 11.77 2.19 -20.05
C SER A 39 12.12 1.76 -18.63
N LEU A 40 13.15 2.37 -18.04
CA LEU A 40 13.48 2.15 -16.64
C LEU A 40 12.27 2.45 -15.76
N LEU A 41 11.89 1.47 -14.92
CA LEU A 41 10.70 1.52 -14.07
C LEU A 41 10.56 2.83 -13.30
N HIS A 42 11.62 3.30 -12.66
CA HIS A 42 11.61 4.53 -11.87
C HIS A 42 11.29 5.79 -12.71
N ARG A 43 11.70 5.86 -13.98
CA ARG A 43 11.37 6.98 -14.88
C ARG A 43 9.89 6.95 -15.29
N SER A 44 9.39 5.76 -15.61
CA SER A 44 7.96 5.54 -15.89
C SER A 44 7.08 5.95 -14.71
N LEU A 45 7.45 5.55 -13.50
CA LEU A 45 6.74 5.91 -12.27
C LEU A 45 6.78 7.43 -12.02
N MET A 46 7.92 8.08 -12.22
CA MET A 46 8.02 9.55 -12.13
C MET A 46 7.08 10.26 -13.10
N GLN A 47 7.01 9.81 -14.36
CA GLN A 47 6.13 10.45 -15.32
C GLN A 47 4.64 10.15 -15.04
N LEU A 48 4.31 8.99 -14.45
CA LEU A 48 2.94 8.72 -13.96
C LEU A 48 2.58 9.63 -12.77
N SER A 49 3.48 9.85 -11.82
CA SER A 49 3.21 10.70 -10.66
C SER A 49 3.01 12.17 -11.06
N LYS A 50 3.70 12.65 -12.10
CA LYS A 50 3.43 13.97 -12.70
C LYS A 50 2.01 14.11 -13.24
N LYS A 51 1.40 13.03 -13.72
CA LYS A 51 0.04 13.04 -14.34
C LYS A 51 -1.08 12.76 -13.34
N HIS A 52 -0.88 11.80 -12.43
CA HIS A 52 -1.92 11.33 -11.52
C HIS A 52 -1.76 11.87 -10.09
N GLY A 53 -0.63 12.52 -9.79
CA GLY A 53 -0.32 13.07 -8.48
C GLY A 53 0.75 12.26 -7.74
N PRO A 54 1.30 12.83 -6.65
CA PRO A 54 2.43 12.26 -5.93
C PRO A 54 2.07 11.02 -5.08
N VAL A 55 0.78 10.70 -4.92
CA VAL A 55 0.31 9.47 -4.27
C VAL A 55 -0.72 8.84 -5.19
N MET A 56 -0.41 7.67 -5.72
CA MET A 56 -1.26 6.98 -6.70
C MET A 56 -1.27 5.48 -6.47
N LEU A 57 -2.39 4.83 -6.79
CA LEU A 57 -2.51 3.38 -6.71
C LEU A 57 -2.29 2.77 -8.10
N LEU A 58 -1.37 1.83 -8.20
CA LEU A 58 -1.10 1.05 -9.41
C LEU A 58 -1.57 -0.39 -9.22
N GLN A 59 -1.86 -1.06 -10.32
CA GLN A 59 -2.14 -2.50 -10.35
C GLN A 59 -1.06 -3.17 -11.19
N LEU A 60 -0.09 -3.81 -10.54
CA LEU A 60 0.97 -4.57 -11.20
C LEU A 60 0.52 -6.03 -11.32
N GLY A 61 -0.05 -6.37 -12.48
CA GLY A 61 -0.78 -7.63 -12.63
C GLY A 61 -1.99 -7.65 -11.69
N SER A 62 -1.98 -8.60 -10.74
CA SER A 62 -3.01 -8.74 -9.70
C SER A 62 -2.62 -8.11 -8.36
N VAL A 63 -1.44 -7.50 -8.26
CA VAL A 63 -0.93 -6.93 -7.00
C VAL A 63 -1.17 -5.41 -6.99
N PRO A 64 -1.95 -4.88 -6.03
CA PRO A 64 -2.09 -3.44 -5.85
C PRO A 64 -0.81 -2.87 -5.24
N VAL A 65 -0.31 -1.78 -5.82
CA VAL A 65 0.92 -1.10 -5.38
C VAL A 65 0.64 0.38 -5.18
N LEU A 66 0.82 0.86 -3.95
CA LEU A 66 0.76 2.28 -3.64
C LEU A 66 2.11 2.92 -3.96
N VAL A 67 2.12 3.89 -4.87
CA VAL A 67 3.32 4.66 -5.22
C VAL A 67 3.29 6.00 -4.51
N VAL A 68 4.35 6.28 -3.76
CA VAL A 68 4.57 7.55 -3.05
C VAL A 68 5.76 8.26 -3.67
N SER A 69 5.52 9.42 -4.26
CA SER A 69 6.50 10.29 -4.94
C SER A 69 6.58 11.69 -4.32
N SER A 70 6.16 11.84 -3.06
CA SER A 70 6.34 13.06 -2.26
C SER A 70 7.28 12.78 -1.09
N THR A 71 8.25 13.66 -0.86
CA THR A 71 9.20 13.57 0.25
C THR A 71 8.49 13.62 1.61
N GLU A 72 7.48 14.48 1.75
CA GLU A 72 6.72 14.62 2.99
C GLU A 72 5.94 13.34 3.33
N VAL A 73 5.28 12.76 2.32
CA VAL A 73 4.49 11.54 2.51
C VAL A 73 5.39 10.34 2.70
N ALA A 74 6.49 10.24 1.95
CA ALA A 74 7.48 9.18 2.13
C ALA A 74 8.07 9.21 3.55
N ARG A 75 8.37 10.39 4.09
CA ARG A 75 8.84 10.54 5.48
C ARG A 75 7.81 10.04 6.48
N LYS A 76 6.53 10.36 6.28
CA LYS A 76 5.43 9.87 7.14
C LYS A 76 5.35 8.35 7.09
N VAL A 77 5.34 7.76 5.89
CA VAL A 77 5.25 6.31 5.69
C VAL A 77 6.46 5.57 6.29
N LEU A 78 7.67 6.06 6.05
CA LEU A 78 8.91 5.36 6.42
C LEU A 78 9.37 5.62 7.86
N LYS A 79 8.88 6.68 8.52
CA LYS A 79 9.28 7.01 9.91
C LYS A 79 8.14 7.00 10.92
N MET A 80 6.98 7.55 10.56
CA MET A 80 5.86 7.67 11.51
C MET A 80 4.98 6.42 11.51
N TYR A 81 4.84 5.79 10.35
CA TYR A 81 3.99 4.62 10.14
C TYR A 81 4.81 3.39 9.70
N ASP A 82 6.09 3.36 10.04
CA ASP A 82 7.00 2.27 9.70
C ASP A 82 6.48 0.91 10.18
N HIS A 83 5.95 0.81 11.39
CA HIS A 83 5.32 -0.41 11.94
C HIS A 83 4.16 -0.95 11.09
N VAL A 84 3.48 -0.10 10.30
CA VAL A 84 2.40 -0.52 9.39
C VAL A 84 2.96 -0.98 8.04
N PHE A 85 4.02 -0.33 7.55
CA PHE A 85 4.55 -0.51 6.19
C PHE A 85 5.88 -1.28 6.13
N CYS A 86 6.40 -1.77 7.25
CA CYS A 86 7.67 -2.47 7.34
C CYS A 86 7.62 -3.89 6.74
N ASN A 87 6.44 -4.50 6.63
CA ASN A 87 6.33 -5.86 6.10
C ASN A 87 6.69 -5.92 4.61
N ARG A 88 7.43 -6.96 4.21
CA ARG A 88 7.89 -7.15 2.83
C ARG A 88 6.90 -8.01 2.04
N PRO A 89 6.53 -7.64 0.80
CA PRO A 89 5.63 -8.43 -0.01
C PRO A 89 6.29 -9.75 -0.44
N VAL A 90 5.58 -10.85 -0.26
CA VAL A 90 6.02 -12.18 -0.70
C VAL A 90 5.78 -12.30 -2.20
N LEU A 91 6.88 -12.35 -2.96
CA LEU A 91 6.84 -12.57 -4.41
C LEU A 91 7.19 -14.03 -4.69
N GLU A 92 6.17 -14.89 -4.80
CA GLU A 92 6.30 -16.36 -4.91
C GLU A 92 7.38 -16.83 -5.90
N GLY A 93 7.52 -16.15 -7.04
CA GLY A 93 8.55 -16.46 -8.05
C GLY A 93 9.99 -16.38 -7.54
N PHE A 94 10.25 -15.61 -6.48
CA PHE A 94 11.57 -15.44 -5.89
C PHE A 94 11.80 -16.29 -4.63
N ARG A 95 10.80 -17.06 -4.16
CA ARG A 95 10.89 -17.81 -2.89
C ARG A 95 12.14 -18.69 -2.79
N LYS A 96 12.44 -19.44 -3.86
CA LYS A 96 13.62 -20.34 -3.90
C LYS A 96 14.93 -19.57 -3.97
N HIS A 97 14.94 -18.38 -4.57
CA HIS A 97 16.15 -17.55 -4.70
C HIS A 97 16.46 -16.77 -3.41
N LEU A 98 15.46 -16.55 -2.56
CA LEU A 98 15.54 -15.72 -1.37
C LEU A 98 15.52 -16.52 -0.07
N TYR A 99 16.04 -17.75 -0.08
CA TYR A 99 16.06 -18.62 1.11
C TYR A 99 14.70 -18.74 1.81
N ASN A 100 13.62 -18.83 1.02
CA ASN A 100 12.25 -18.82 1.52
C ASN A 100 11.88 -17.56 2.33
N PHE A 101 12.39 -16.39 1.91
CA PHE A 101 12.23 -15.09 2.57
C PHE A 101 12.77 -15.07 4.00
N LYS A 102 13.90 -15.75 4.22
CA LYS A 102 14.63 -15.72 5.49
C LYS A 102 15.91 -14.86 5.43
N ASP A 103 16.06 -14.08 4.37
CA ASP A 103 17.15 -13.12 4.23
C ASP A 103 16.82 -11.80 4.97
N VAL A 104 17.85 -10.97 5.15
CA VAL A 104 17.72 -9.69 5.89
C VAL A 104 16.89 -8.64 5.13
N GLY A 105 16.83 -8.72 3.79
CA GLY A 105 16.22 -7.70 2.96
C GLY A 105 14.72 -7.89 2.73
N LEU A 106 14.29 -9.14 2.54
CA LEU A 106 12.95 -9.52 2.07
C LEU A 106 12.19 -10.42 3.05
N SER A 107 12.72 -10.66 4.25
CA SER A 107 11.96 -11.35 5.29
C SER A 107 10.72 -10.56 5.74
N PRO A 108 9.63 -11.26 6.09
CA PRO A 108 8.49 -10.63 6.75
C PRO A 108 8.93 -9.93 8.05
N TYR A 109 8.24 -8.86 8.39
CA TYR A 109 8.51 -8.17 9.66
C TYR A 109 8.04 -9.01 10.84
N GLY A 110 8.91 -9.22 11.82
CA GLY A 110 8.63 -10.00 13.02
C GLY A 110 9.90 -10.28 13.83
N GLU A 111 9.72 -10.93 14.98
CA GLU A 111 10.82 -11.59 15.68
C GLU A 111 11.27 -12.80 14.84
N TYR A 112 12.59 -13.01 14.76
CA TYR A 112 13.24 -14.00 13.88
C TYR A 112 12.65 -15.41 13.98
#